data_AF-A0A2T2SEW4-F1
#
_entry.id   AF-A0A2T2SEW4-F1
#
_cell.length_a   1.000
_cell.length_b   1.000
_cell.length_c   1.000
_cell.angle_alpha   90.00
_cell.angle_beta   90.00
_cell.angle_gamma   90.00
#
_symmetry.space_group_name_H-M   'P 1'
#
loop_
_entity.id
_entity.type
_entity.pdbx_description
1 polymer ?
#
loop_
_entity_poly.entity_id
_entity_poly.type
_entity_poly.pdbx_seq_one_letter_code
_entity_poly.pdbx_strand_id
1 'polypeptide(L)'
;MDPTFPTIGILGGGQLGKMMAAEAVRMGIETKLLSPKDAGPMRPYAGAQVGDWTDPDVLRSFVSDCDVVTVESEWAPAGAAADVLPDDTALWPSTA
;
A
#
# COMPACT_ATOMS: atom_id res chain seq x y z
N MET A 1 6.42 -10.81 -22.07
CA MET A 1 6.35 -9.68 -21.13
C MET A 1 7.72 -9.56 -20.52
N ASP A 2 8.35 -8.39 -20.65
CA ASP A 2 9.50 -8.09 -19.79
C ASP A 2 9.04 -8.25 -18.33
N PRO A 3 9.82 -8.90 -17.45
CA PRO A 3 9.45 -9.01 -16.06
C PRO A 3 9.42 -7.59 -15.48
N THR A 4 8.21 -7.05 -15.31
CA THR A 4 8.00 -5.82 -14.55
C THR A 4 8.31 -6.13 -13.10
N PHE A 5 9.14 -5.30 -12.47
CA PHE A 5 9.36 -5.39 -11.02
C PHE A 5 8.03 -5.18 -10.30
N PRO A 6 7.77 -5.91 -9.20
CA PRO A 6 6.49 -5.85 -8.51
C PRO A 6 6.27 -4.46 -7.88
N THR A 7 5.00 -4.12 -7.68
CA THR A 7 4.55 -2.93 -6.94
C THR A 7 3.98 -3.34 -5.59
N ILE A 8 4.55 -2.80 -4.51
CA ILE A 8 4.07 -3.00 -3.13
C ILE A 8 3.18 -1.82 -2.73
N GLY A 9 1.92 -2.10 -2.42
CA GLY A 9 1.01 -1.17 -1.75
C GLY A 9 1.16 -1.23 -0.23
N ILE A 10 1.41 -0.10 0.42
CA ILE A 10 1.53 0.02 1.88
C ILE A 10 0.35 0.85 2.39
N LEU A 11 -0.51 0.24 3.21
CA LEU A 11 -1.57 0.96 3.92
C LEU A 11 -1.00 1.58 5.20
N GLY A 12 -0.64 2.86 5.10
CA GLY A 12 -0.02 3.64 6.17
C GLY A 12 1.03 4.61 5.63
N GLY A 13 1.01 5.85 6.14
CA GLY A 13 1.94 6.92 5.75
C GLY A 13 2.88 7.38 6.88
N GLY A 14 2.90 6.66 8.00
CA GLY A 14 3.71 6.96 9.17
C GLY A 14 5.17 6.54 9.03
N GLN A 15 5.89 6.48 10.15
CA GLN A 15 7.32 6.20 10.15
C GLN A 15 7.63 4.77 9.73
N LEU A 16 6.78 3.79 10.13
CA LEU A 16 6.99 2.40 9.74
C LEU A 16 6.70 2.22 8.24
N GLY A 17 5.66 2.90 7.72
CA GLY A 17 5.34 2.93 6.29
C GLY A 17 6.51 3.47 5.47
N LYS A 18 7.08 4.59 5.91
CA LYS A 18 8.32 5.17 5.35
C LYS A 18 9.49 4.18 5.40
N MET A 19 9.72 3.51 6.52
CA MET A 19 10.84 2.56 6.66
C MET A 19 10.70 1.36 5.71
N MET A 20 9.48 0.83 5.55
CA MET A 20 9.19 -0.23 4.58
C MET A 20 9.42 0.24 3.14
N ALA A 21 8.87 1.41 2.78
CA ALA A 21 9.03 1.98 1.44
C ALA A 21 10.51 2.28 1.11
N ALA A 22 11.28 2.76 2.09
CA ALA A 22 12.72 3.00 1.91
C ALA A 22 13.48 1.73 1.52
N GLU A 23 13.21 0.60 2.18
CA GLU A 23 13.88 -0.67 1.87
C GLU A 23 13.42 -1.26 0.54
N ALA A 24 12.13 -1.18 0.22
CA ALA A 24 11.62 -1.60 -1.09
C ALA A 24 12.27 -0.80 -2.23
N VAL A 25 12.39 0.52 -2.10
CA VAL A 25 13.09 1.37 -3.07
C VAL A 25 14.56 0.97 -3.21
N ARG A 26 15.25 0.62 -2.11
CA ARG A 26 16.64 0.12 -2.16
C ARG A 26 16.76 -1.21 -2.91
N MET A 27 15.70 -2.01 -2.96
CA MET A 27 15.62 -3.24 -3.74
C MET A 27 15.19 -3.03 -5.20
N GLY A 28 14.91 -1.78 -5.60
CA GLY A 28 14.38 -1.46 -6.93
C GLY A 28 12.91 -1.80 -7.13
N ILE A 29 12.17 -1.98 -6.04
CA ILE A 29 10.75 -2.33 -6.03
C ILE A 29 9.92 -1.04 -5.95
N GLU A 30 8.88 -0.95 -6.80
CA GLU A 30 7.98 0.19 -6.79
C GLU A 30 7.08 0.14 -5.55
N THR A 31 6.79 1.30 -4.97
CA THR A 31 5.94 1.38 -3.77
C THR A 31 4.88 2.47 -3.89
N LYS A 32 3.67 2.11 -3.46
CA LYS A 32 2.56 3.03 -3.28
C LYS A 32 2.22 3.09 -1.79
N LEU A 33 1.87 4.26 -1.28
CA LEU A 33 1.44 4.42 0.11
C LEU A 33 0.06 5.06 0.14
N LEU A 34 -0.86 4.54 0.95
CA LEU A 34 -2.17 5.17 1.19
C LEU A 34 -2.32 5.52 2.66
N SER A 35 -2.73 6.75 2.96
CA SER A 35 -3.04 7.19 4.32
C SER A 35 -4.23 8.15 4.33
N PRO A 36 -5.08 8.16 5.38
CA PRO A 36 -6.21 9.08 5.48
C PRO A 36 -5.79 10.50 5.80
N LYS A 37 -4.50 10.72 6.11
CA LYS A 37 -3.92 12.01 6.40
C LYS A 37 -2.58 12.14 5.71
N ASP A 38 -2.23 13.37 5.37
CA ASP A 38 -0.87 13.69 4.95
C ASP A 38 0.07 13.55 6.16
N ALA A 39 0.60 12.34 6.34
CA ALA A 39 1.60 12.05 7.32
C ALA A 39 2.96 12.44 6.73
N GLY A 40 3.60 13.48 7.28
CA GLY A 40 4.90 13.99 6.82
C GLY A 40 5.95 12.94 6.37
N PRO A 41 6.05 11.74 7.01
CA PRO A 41 6.96 10.69 6.56
C PRO A 41 6.73 10.13 5.14
N MET A 42 5.50 10.14 4.61
CA MET A 42 5.20 9.59 3.27
C MET A 42 5.46 10.56 2.13
N ARG A 43 5.50 11.87 2.41
CA ARG A 43 5.63 12.94 1.40
C ARG A 43 6.78 12.77 0.39
N PRO A 44 7.95 12.21 0.74
CA PRO A 44 9.04 12.06 -0.22
C PRO A 44 8.81 10.99 -1.30
N TYR A 45 7.81 10.11 -1.14
CA TYR A 45 7.57 9.01 -2.06
C TYR A 45 6.56 9.41 -3.14
N ALA A 46 6.94 9.26 -4.40
CA ALA A 46 6.09 9.65 -5.54
C ALA A 46 4.75 8.90 -5.59
N GLY A 47 4.71 7.65 -5.11
CA GLY A 47 3.50 6.83 -5.02
C GLY A 47 2.65 7.08 -3.76
N ALA A 48 2.92 8.14 -2.99
CA ALA A 48 2.17 8.46 -1.78
C ALA A 48 0.85 9.18 -2.10
N GLN A 49 -0.25 8.62 -1.62
CA GLN A 49 -1.61 9.12 -1.79
C GLN A 49 -2.27 9.40 -0.44
N VAL A 50 -2.90 10.56 -0.33
CA VAL A 50 -3.83 10.85 0.77
C VAL A 50 -5.25 10.56 0.29
N GLY A 51 -5.99 9.73 1.02
CA GLY A 51 -7.35 9.35 0.63
C GLY A 51 -8.08 8.66 1.77
N ASP A 52 -9.41 8.79 1.78
CA ASP A 52 -10.25 8.13 2.77
C ASP A 52 -10.24 6.60 2.55
N TRP A 53 -9.39 5.91 3.31
CA TRP A 53 -9.27 4.46 3.24
C TRP A 53 -10.44 3.70 3.92
N THR A 54 -11.47 4.41 4.37
CA THR A 54 -12.76 3.80 4.77
C THR A 54 -13.73 3.72 3.60
N ASP A 55 -13.43 4.42 2.50
CA ASP A 55 -14.14 4.33 1.24
C ASP A 55 -13.63 3.12 0.43
N PRO A 56 -14.50 2.12 0.16
CA PRO A 56 -14.13 0.96 -0.64
C PRO A 56 -13.63 1.31 -2.05
N ASP A 57 -14.09 2.42 -2.64
CA ASP A 57 -13.67 2.82 -3.99
C ASP A 57 -12.25 3.39 -3.99
N VAL A 58 -11.87 4.11 -2.92
CA VAL A 58 -10.48 4.57 -2.70
C VAL A 58 -9.56 3.37 -2.50
N LEU A 59 -9.98 2.40 -1.67
CA LEU A 59 -9.21 1.17 -1.45
C LEU A 59 -9.07 0.38 -2.75
N ARG A 60 -10.17 0.15 -3.47
CA ARG A 60 -10.18 -0.59 -4.75
C ARG A 60 -9.24 0.06 -5.76
N SER A 61 -9.33 1.38 -5.93
CA SER A 61 -8.43 2.11 -6.83
C SER A 61 -6.97 2.01 -6.40
N PHE A 62 -6.69 2.02 -5.11
CA PHE A 62 -5.31 1.90 -4.61
C PHE A 62 -4.73 0.52 -4.89
N VAL A 63 -5.46 -0.55 -4.52
CA VAL A 63 -4.99 -1.93 -4.62
C VAL A 63 -4.93 -2.45 -6.05
N SER A 64 -5.70 -1.87 -6.98
CA SER A 64 -5.75 -2.30 -8.39
C SER A 64 -4.41 -2.15 -9.14
N ASP A 65 -3.52 -1.28 -8.67
CA ASP A 65 -2.19 -1.11 -9.27
C ASP A 65 -1.08 -1.75 -8.42
N CYS A 66 -1.41 -2.70 -7.53
CA CYS A 66 -0.45 -3.38 -6.67
C CYS A 66 -0.40 -4.88 -6.98
N ASP A 67 0.80 -5.46 -6.96
CA ASP A 67 0.99 -6.91 -6.99
C ASP A 67 0.85 -7.52 -5.59
N VAL A 68 1.22 -6.75 -4.57
CA VAL A 68 1.09 -7.13 -3.16
C VAL A 68 0.76 -5.91 -2.31
N VAL A 69 -0.09 -6.10 -1.30
CA VAL A 69 -0.48 -5.09 -0.33
C VAL A 69 -0.03 -5.53 1.06
N THR A 70 0.41 -4.57 1.86
CA THR A 70 0.75 -4.77 3.27
C THR A 70 0.28 -3.60 4.13
N VAL A 71 0.38 -3.73 5.44
CA VAL A 71 -0.10 -2.74 6.42
C VAL A 71 1.02 -2.24 7.30
N GLU A 72 0.97 -0.94 7.64
CA GLU A 72 1.90 -0.35 8.59
C GLU A 72 1.60 -0.72 10.06
N SER A 73 0.32 -0.90 10.39
CA SER A 73 -0.16 -1.16 11.75
C SER A 73 -1.52 -1.85 11.73
N GLU A 74 -1.97 -2.33 12.88
CA GLU A 74 -3.27 -2.99 13.07
C GLU A 74 -4.47 -2.04 12.86
N TRP A 75 -4.24 -0.72 12.83
CA TRP A 75 -5.26 0.28 12.56
C TRP A 75 -5.49 0.53 11.07
N ALA A 76 -4.59 0.04 10.22
CA ALA A 76 -4.78 0.09 8.78
C ALA A 76 -5.90 -0.89 8.36
N PRO A 77 -6.67 -0.58 7.31
CA PRO A 77 -7.89 -1.31 6.97
C PRO A 77 -7.60 -2.62 6.21
N ALA A 78 -6.84 -3.54 6.81
CA ALA A 78 -6.47 -4.83 6.18
C ALA A 78 -7.71 -5.62 5.73
N GLY A 79 -8.74 -5.71 6.58
CA GLY A 79 -9.98 -6.42 6.26
C GLY A 79 -10.73 -5.80 5.08
N ALA A 80 -10.98 -4.48 5.13
CA ALA A 80 -11.68 -3.80 4.05
C ALA A 80 -10.87 -3.79 2.74
N ALA A 81 -9.53 -3.75 2.82
CA ALA A 81 -8.68 -3.93 1.66
C ALA A 81 -8.84 -5.34 1.07
N ALA A 82 -8.86 -6.37 1.90
CA ALA A 82 -9.08 -7.76 1.47
C ALA A 82 -10.38 -7.94 0.68
N ASP A 83 -11.45 -7.24 1.08
CA ASP A 83 -12.76 -7.30 0.41
C ASP A 83 -12.76 -6.72 -1.02
N VAL A 84 -11.74 -5.94 -1.40
CA VAL A 84 -11.65 -5.25 -2.70
C VAL A 84 -10.39 -5.59 -3.49
N LEU A 85 -9.58 -6.54 -3.04
CA LEU A 85 -8.39 -7.00 -3.74
C LEU A 85 -8.75 -7.61 -5.12
N PRO A 86 -7.95 -7.32 -6.16
CA PRO A 86 -7.92 -8.12 -7.37
C PRO A 86 -7.54 -9.58 -7.10
N ASP A 87 -7.98 -10.49 -7.95
CA ASP A 87 -7.70 -11.93 -7.82
C ASP A 87 -6.20 -12.28 -7.85
N ASP A 88 -5.38 -11.43 -8.47
CA ASP A 88 -3.93 -11.58 -8.64
C ASP A 88 -3.09 -10.75 -7.66
N THR A 89 -3.72 -9.99 -6.76
CA THR A 89 -3.02 -9.21 -5.73
C THR A 89 -3.01 -9.92 -4.38
N ALA A 90 -1.84 -10.13 -3.80
CA ALA A 90 -1.73 -10.71 -2.46
C ALA A 90 -1.83 -9.66 -1.34
N LEU A 91 -2.35 -10.04 -0.16
CA LEU A 91 -2.30 -9.22 1.05
C LEU A 91 -1.54 -9.94 2.16
N TRP A 92 -0.53 -9.27 2.73
CA TRP A 92 0.28 -9.80 3.83
C TRP A 92 0.40 -8.82 5.00
N PRO A 93 0.21 -9.29 6.26
CA PRO A 93 -0.24 -10.64 6.63
C PRO A 93 -1.68 -10.91 6.14
N SER A 94 -2.02 -12.19 5.96
CA SER A 94 -3.38 -12.60 5.57
C SER A 94 -4.38 -12.31 6.69
N THR A 95 -5.63 -12.02 6.32
CA THR A 95 -6.74 -11.79 7.26
C THR A 95 -7.54 -13.06 7.59
N ALA A 96 -7.30 -14.15 6.86
CA ALA A 96 -7.88 -15.48 7.07
C ALA A 96 -7.04 -16.34 8.02
#